data_AF-A0A8B9SLN3-F1
#
_entry.id   AF-A0A8B9SLN3-F1
#
_cell.length_a   1.000
_cell.length_b   1.000
_cell.length_c   1.000
_cell.angle_alpha   90.00
_cell.angle_beta   90.00
_cell.angle_gamma   90.00
#
_symmetry.space_group_name_H-M   'P 1'
#
loop_
_entity.id
_entity.type
_entity.pdbx_description
1 polymer ?
#
loop_
_entity_poly.entity_id
_entity_poly.type
_entity_poly.pdbx_seq_one_letter_code
_entity_poly.pdbx_strand_id
1 'polypeptide(L)'
;MPVDVNSAAFRLWQLLNGTSFHGCIRNLYINNELQDFTKTRMTPGVVPGCEPCRKLYCLHGICQPAGVHGPVCHCEPGWDGPHCDQPRGGPCQGHKCVHGLCLPLDALSYSCQCHQGYQGALCNQPAAPPDPCRLLPCRHGRCRLAPGGQPTCECHSGYTGTLCDQELECRGEPVRDYHQVQRGYAICQTTRPVAWVQCRGACSSDTGAGCCTGLRPRRRKYAFECSNGATFVEEVEKPSKCGCSQCL
;
A
#
# COMPACT_ATOMS: atom_id res chain seq x y z
N MET A 1 -34.75 -8.19 -15.20
CA MET A 1 -33.30 -8.42 -14.92
C MET A 1 -32.62 -7.07 -15.13
N PRO A 2 -31.80 -6.57 -14.18
CA PRO A 2 -30.63 -7.21 -13.55
C PRO A 2 -30.98 -7.82 -12.17
N VAL A 3 -30.55 -9.01 -11.71
CA VAL A 3 -29.22 -9.60 -11.43
C VAL A 3 -28.28 -8.72 -10.61
N ASP A 4 -28.51 -8.72 -9.29
CA ASP A 4 -27.56 -9.21 -8.27
C ASP A 4 -28.11 -8.92 -6.87
N VAL A 5 -28.90 -9.84 -6.32
CA VAL A 5 -29.21 -9.85 -4.89
C VAL A 5 -28.69 -11.16 -4.34
N ASN A 6 -27.63 -11.04 -3.57
CA ASN A 6 -26.83 -12.10 -2.98
C ASN A 6 -27.71 -13.13 -2.25
N SER A 7 -27.91 -14.29 -2.88
CA SER A 7 -28.85 -15.35 -2.45
C SER A 7 -28.41 -16.14 -1.21
N ALA A 8 -27.51 -15.62 -0.39
CA ALA A 8 -26.89 -16.34 0.73
C ALA A 8 -27.63 -16.21 2.07
N ALA A 9 -28.74 -15.46 2.16
CA ALA A 9 -29.43 -15.20 3.43
C ALA A 9 -30.67 -16.08 3.70
N PHE A 10 -30.99 -17.07 2.85
CA PHE A 10 -32.24 -17.86 2.98
C PHE A 10 -32.09 -19.23 3.64
N ARG A 11 -31.06 -19.48 4.43
CA ARG A 11 -30.92 -20.77 5.14
C ARG A 11 -30.67 -20.59 6.62
N LEU A 12 -31.75 -20.34 7.37
CA LEU A 12 -32.03 -20.89 8.71
C LEU A 12 -33.35 -20.30 9.24
N TRP A 13 -34.46 -20.61 8.56
CA TRP A 13 -35.77 -20.55 9.22
C TRP A 13 -36.20 -21.99 9.49
N GLN A 14 -36.10 -22.40 10.77
CA GLN A 14 -37.02 -23.42 11.26
C GLN A 14 -38.41 -22.80 11.16
N LEU A 15 -39.23 -23.32 10.24
CA LEU A 15 -40.62 -22.94 10.05
C LEU A 15 -41.42 -23.30 11.33
N LEU A 16 -41.37 -22.46 12.36
CA LEU A 16 -42.43 -22.37 13.34
C LEU A 16 -43.56 -21.57 12.69
N ASN A 17 -44.65 -22.25 12.32
CA ASN A 17 -45.98 -21.71 11.98
C ASN A 17 -46.01 -20.21 11.63
N GLY A 18 -45.47 -19.84 10.46
CA GLY A 18 -45.41 -18.43 10.04
C GLY A 18 -46.71 -17.98 9.40
N THR A 19 -47.52 -17.17 10.10
CA THR A 19 -48.74 -16.55 9.57
C THR A 19 -48.59 -15.08 9.22
N SER A 20 -47.38 -14.52 9.16
CA SER A 20 -47.18 -13.09 8.88
C SER A 20 -46.02 -12.79 7.94
N PHE A 21 -46.18 -11.73 7.14
CA PHE A 21 -45.14 -11.13 6.31
C PHE A 21 -44.73 -9.80 6.93
N HIS A 22 -43.43 -9.63 7.18
CA HIS A 22 -42.83 -8.38 7.66
C HIS A 22 -41.91 -7.84 6.58
N GLY A 23 -42.33 -6.76 5.92
CA GLY A 23 -41.57 -6.16 4.83
C GLY A 23 -42.42 -5.19 4.01
N CYS A 24 -41.88 -4.79 2.86
CA CYS A 24 -42.51 -3.81 1.98
C CYS A 24 -43.08 -4.47 0.73
N ILE A 25 -44.40 -4.44 0.59
CA ILE A 25 -45.07 -4.92 -0.63
C ILE A 25 -45.31 -3.72 -1.54
N ARG A 26 -44.74 -3.77 -2.76
CA ARG A 26 -44.91 -2.69 -3.74
C ARG A 26 -46.24 -2.81 -4.48
N ASN A 27 -46.52 -3.99 -5.03
CA ASN A 27 -47.79 -4.33 -5.67
C ASN A 27 -48.26 -5.67 -5.14
N LEU A 28 -49.50 -5.74 -4.64
CA LEU A 28 -50.16 -7.00 -4.30
C LEU A 28 -51.29 -7.24 -5.28
N TYR A 29 -51.30 -8.39 -5.95
CA TYR A 29 -52.39 -8.82 -6.80
C TYR A 29 -53.08 -10.02 -6.14
N ILE A 30 -54.40 -9.95 -5.99
CA ILE A 30 -55.22 -11.09 -5.55
C ILE A 30 -56.18 -11.38 -6.68
N ASN A 31 -56.17 -12.61 -7.22
CA ASN A 31 -57.02 -13.02 -8.36
C ASN A 31 -56.89 -12.09 -9.58
N ASN A 32 -55.66 -11.71 -9.95
CA ASN A 32 -55.35 -10.75 -11.02
C ASN A 32 -55.82 -9.30 -10.80
N GLU A 33 -56.41 -8.96 -9.65
CA GLU A 33 -56.80 -7.59 -9.31
C GLU A 33 -55.76 -6.94 -8.39
N LEU A 34 -55.31 -5.73 -8.75
CA LEU A 34 -54.40 -4.94 -7.94
C LEU A 34 -55.11 -4.48 -6.67
N GLN A 35 -54.57 -4.88 -5.52
CA GLN A 35 -55.04 -4.42 -4.21
C GLN A 35 -54.45 -3.04 -3.91
N ASP A 36 -55.25 -2.02 -4.12
CA ASP A 36 -54.89 -0.63 -3.84
C ASP A 36 -55.22 -0.26 -2.38
N PHE A 37 -54.25 -0.50 -1.50
CA PHE A 37 -54.44 -0.27 -0.08
C PHE A 37 -54.56 1.22 0.31
N THR A 38 -54.33 2.16 -0.60
CA THR A 38 -54.52 3.60 -0.33
C THR A 38 -56.00 4.00 -0.25
N LYS A 39 -56.89 3.16 -0.79
CA LYS A 39 -58.34 3.41 -0.84
C LYS A 39 -59.12 2.75 0.31
N THR A 40 -58.45 1.95 1.13
CA THR A 40 -59.05 1.23 2.26
C THR A 40 -58.55 1.77 3.59
N ARG A 41 -59.43 1.88 4.60
CA ARG A 41 -59.00 2.14 5.98
C ARG A 41 -58.20 0.93 6.49
N MET A 42 -56.89 1.11 6.62
CA MET A 42 -55.98 0.08 7.11
C MET A 42 -56.19 -0.19 8.61
N THR A 43 -55.95 -1.43 9.04
CA THR A 43 -55.82 -1.80 10.45
C THR A 43 -54.60 -1.11 11.08
N PRO A 44 -54.58 -0.91 12.41
CA PRO A 44 -53.40 -0.37 13.10
C PRO A 44 -52.15 -1.19 12.75
N GLY A 45 -51.10 -0.53 12.25
CA GLY A 45 -49.82 -1.17 11.90
C GLY A 45 -49.49 -1.27 10.41
N VAL A 46 -50.46 -1.01 9.50
CA VAL A 46 -50.16 -0.86 8.07
C VAL A 46 -50.08 0.64 7.76
N VAL A 47 -48.90 1.09 7.35
CA VAL A 47 -48.63 2.51 7.06
C VAL A 47 -48.34 2.68 5.56
N PRO A 48 -48.98 3.63 4.86
CA PRO A 48 -48.66 3.89 3.46
C PRO A 48 -47.25 4.49 3.32
N GLY A 49 -46.43 3.86 2.49
CA GLY A 49 -45.06 4.31 2.19
C GLY A 49 -44.00 3.61 3.04
N CYS A 50 -43.15 2.83 2.36
CA CYS A 50 -42.00 2.15 2.95
C CYS A 50 -40.71 2.98 2.96
N GLU A 51 -40.81 4.27 2.64
CA GLU A 51 -39.64 5.14 2.53
C GLU A 51 -38.78 5.21 3.81
N PRO A 52 -39.34 5.23 5.04
CA PRO A 52 -38.53 5.30 6.25
C PRO A 52 -37.58 4.11 6.41
N CYS A 53 -38.06 2.90 6.12
CA CYS A 53 -37.28 1.65 6.21
C CYS A 53 -36.48 1.32 4.95
N ARG A 54 -36.60 2.12 3.87
CA ARG A 54 -35.78 1.93 2.66
C ARG A 54 -34.32 2.35 2.87
N LYS A 55 -34.09 3.31 3.76
CA LYS A 55 -32.75 3.83 4.09
C LYS A 55 -32.15 3.20 5.34
N LEU A 56 -32.96 2.49 6.14
CA LEU A 56 -32.54 1.82 7.35
C LEU A 56 -32.70 0.30 7.19
N TYR A 57 -31.58 -0.39 7.05
CA TYR A 57 -31.52 -1.84 7.02
C TYR A 57 -31.31 -2.40 8.43
N CYS A 58 -32.01 -3.49 8.76
CA CYS A 58 -31.84 -4.25 10.00
C CYS A 58 -31.38 -5.67 9.64
N LEU A 59 -30.19 -6.09 10.08
CA LEU A 59 -29.62 -7.41 9.77
C LEU A 59 -30.34 -8.52 10.56
N HIS A 60 -30.39 -8.38 11.89
CA HIS A 60 -31.07 -9.29 12.80
C HIS A 60 -32.20 -8.58 13.57
N GLY A 61 -33.18 -8.06 12.85
CA GLY A 61 -34.29 -7.31 13.44
C GLY A 61 -35.34 -6.83 12.45
N ILE A 62 -36.37 -6.17 12.96
CA ILE A 62 -37.50 -5.65 12.19
C ILE A 62 -37.48 -4.13 12.21
N CYS A 63 -37.56 -3.50 11.03
CA CYS A 63 -37.66 -2.03 10.94
C CYS A 63 -39.10 -1.57 11.25
N GLN A 64 -39.23 -0.70 12.24
CA GLN A 64 -40.48 -0.01 12.56
C GLN A 64 -40.45 1.41 11.97
N PRO A 65 -41.35 1.76 11.04
CA PRO A 65 -41.32 3.04 10.34
C PRO A 65 -41.78 4.23 11.20
N ALA A 66 -42.56 3.98 12.25
CA ALA A 66 -43.11 4.99 13.16
C ALA A 66 -42.49 4.85 14.56
N GLY A 67 -41.19 5.16 14.68
CA GLY A 67 -40.56 5.42 15.97
C GLY A 67 -40.72 6.88 16.38
N VAL A 68 -40.63 7.16 17.69
CA VAL A 68 -40.77 8.52 18.27
C VAL A 68 -39.77 9.53 17.68
N HIS A 69 -38.63 9.04 17.16
CA HIS A 69 -37.55 9.85 16.58
C HIS A 69 -37.21 9.48 15.11
N GLY A 70 -38.10 8.75 14.42
CA GLY A 70 -37.85 8.23 13.06
C GLY A 70 -37.88 6.70 12.99
N PRO A 71 -37.52 6.10 11.83
CA PRO A 71 -37.49 4.64 11.70
C PRO A 71 -36.43 4.04 12.62
N VAL A 72 -36.76 2.91 13.28
CA VAL A 72 -35.87 2.22 14.22
C VAL A 72 -35.89 0.72 13.98
N CYS A 73 -34.75 0.07 14.15
CA CYS A 73 -34.65 -1.39 14.13
C CYS A 73 -34.98 -1.95 15.52
N HIS A 74 -35.92 -2.89 15.60
CA HIS A 74 -36.13 -3.73 16.77
C HIS A 74 -35.35 -5.02 16.62
N CYS A 75 -34.27 -5.15 17.38
CA CYS A 75 -33.35 -6.28 17.26
C CYS A 75 -33.88 -7.55 17.90
N GLU A 76 -33.56 -8.68 17.28
CA GLU A 76 -33.78 -10.01 17.83
C GLU A 76 -32.95 -10.24 19.10
N PRO A 77 -33.38 -11.14 19.99
CA PRO A 77 -32.59 -11.53 21.16
C PRO A 77 -31.17 -11.96 20.76
N GLY A 78 -30.16 -11.42 21.44
CA GLY A 78 -28.76 -11.69 21.10
C GLY A 78 -28.14 -10.70 20.11
N TRP A 79 -28.90 -9.73 19.61
CA TRP A 79 -28.41 -8.66 18.74
C TRP A 79 -28.68 -7.27 19.33
N ASP A 80 -27.87 -6.31 18.90
CA ASP A 80 -27.89 -4.92 19.34
C ASP A 80 -27.34 -4.00 18.23
N GLY A 81 -27.33 -2.70 18.48
CA GLY A 81 -26.86 -1.68 17.55
C GLY A 81 -27.97 -1.12 16.65
N PRO A 82 -27.70 -0.01 15.96
CA PRO A 82 -28.71 0.71 15.17
C PRO A 82 -29.23 -0.09 13.97
N HIS A 83 -28.44 -1.06 13.48
CA HIS A 83 -28.78 -1.94 12.36
C HIS A 83 -28.95 -3.41 12.79
N CYS A 84 -28.96 -3.71 14.10
CA CYS A 84 -29.01 -5.07 14.63
C CYS A 84 -27.92 -5.98 14.04
N ASP A 85 -26.73 -5.42 13.84
CA ASP A 85 -25.56 -6.05 13.25
C ASP A 85 -24.49 -6.38 14.30
N GLN A 86 -24.72 -6.01 15.56
CA GLN A 86 -23.78 -6.25 16.66
C GLN A 86 -24.30 -7.38 17.54
N PRO A 87 -23.51 -8.44 17.77
CA PRO A 87 -23.89 -9.47 18.73
C PRO A 87 -23.90 -8.89 20.15
N ARG A 88 -25.01 -9.07 20.85
CA ARG A 88 -25.18 -8.71 22.26
C ARG A 88 -24.24 -9.55 23.11
N GLY A 89 -23.48 -8.91 23.98
CA GLY A 89 -22.40 -9.54 24.76
C GLY A 89 -21.11 -9.75 23.96
N GLY A 90 -21.03 -9.24 22.72
CA GLY A 90 -19.82 -9.30 21.90
C GLY A 90 -18.69 -8.42 22.44
N PRO A 91 -17.44 -8.66 22.01
CA PRO A 91 -16.26 -7.97 22.54
C PRO A 91 -16.22 -6.48 22.22
N CYS A 92 -16.99 -6.04 21.22
CA CYS A 92 -17.14 -4.62 20.89
C CYS A 92 -18.19 -3.89 21.73
N GLN A 93 -19.00 -4.60 22.52
CA GLN A 93 -19.95 -3.94 23.42
C GLN A 93 -19.19 -3.21 24.53
N GLY A 94 -19.29 -1.88 24.58
CA GLY A 94 -18.53 -1.06 25.53
C GLY A 94 -17.03 -0.94 25.20
N HIS A 95 -16.66 -1.05 23.91
CA HIS A 95 -15.27 -0.91 23.48
C HIS A 95 -14.63 0.42 23.90
N LYS A 96 -13.30 0.43 24.00
CA LYS A 96 -12.52 1.61 24.41
C LYS A 96 -11.84 2.34 23.26
N CYS A 97 -12.10 1.97 22.00
CA CYS A 97 -11.61 2.73 20.84
C CYS A 97 -12.09 4.18 20.90
N VAL A 98 -11.16 5.13 20.96
CA VAL A 98 -11.47 6.57 21.10
C VAL A 98 -11.73 7.20 19.73
N HIS A 99 -10.74 7.12 18.83
CA HIS A 99 -10.83 7.64 17.47
C HIS A 99 -10.70 6.50 16.45
N GLY A 100 -11.55 5.48 16.56
CA GLY A 100 -11.51 4.34 15.67
C GLY A 100 -12.77 3.49 15.72
N LEU A 101 -12.87 2.56 14.79
CA LEU A 101 -13.93 1.55 14.74
C LEU A 101 -13.50 0.32 15.53
N CYS A 102 -14.41 -0.26 16.30
CA CYS A 102 -14.17 -1.55 16.94
C CYS A 102 -14.37 -2.68 15.94
N LEU A 103 -13.40 -3.57 15.85
CA LEU A 103 -13.46 -4.78 15.05
C LEU A 103 -13.36 -5.99 15.98
N PRO A 104 -14.39 -6.85 16.05
CA PRO A 104 -14.29 -8.10 16.81
C PRO A 104 -13.23 -8.99 16.14
N LEU A 105 -12.34 -9.56 16.95
CA LEU A 105 -11.35 -10.53 16.48
C LEU A 105 -11.88 -11.95 16.71
N ASP A 106 -12.35 -12.23 17.92
CA ASP A 106 -12.99 -13.49 18.31
C ASP A 106 -14.19 -13.22 19.23
N ALA A 107 -14.80 -14.25 19.82
CA ALA A 107 -15.94 -14.09 20.74
C ALA A 107 -15.65 -13.22 21.98
N LEU A 108 -14.39 -13.06 22.37
CA LEU A 108 -13.97 -12.35 23.61
C LEU A 108 -12.98 -11.20 23.37
N SER A 109 -12.45 -11.04 22.15
CA SER A 109 -11.38 -10.11 21.83
C SER A 109 -11.79 -9.13 20.74
N TYR A 110 -11.30 -7.90 20.80
CA TYR A 110 -11.51 -6.89 19.77
C TYR A 110 -10.22 -6.12 19.47
N SER A 111 -10.21 -5.43 18.34
CA SER A 111 -9.17 -4.47 17.94
C SER A 111 -9.81 -3.15 17.53
N CYS A 112 -9.03 -2.07 17.57
CA CYS A 112 -9.47 -0.77 17.09
C CYS A 112 -8.81 -0.46 15.75
N GLN A 113 -9.60 -0.19 14.73
CA GLN A 113 -9.14 0.39 13.48
C GLN A 113 -9.16 1.91 13.60
N CYS A 114 -7.98 2.53 13.69
CA CYS A 114 -7.87 3.97 13.90
C CYS A 114 -8.22 4.77 12.65
N HIS A 115 -8.93 5.89 12.86
CA HIS A 115 -9.11 6.90 11.82
C HIS A 115 -7.78 7.58 11.48
N GLN A 116 -7.74 8.23 10.31
CA GLN A 116 -6.55 8.95 9.84
C GLN A 116 -6.08 9.98 10.88
N GLY A 117 -4.77 9.98 11.18
CA GLY A 117 -4.18 10.89 12.16
C GLY A 117 -4.21 10.39 13.62
N TYR A 118 -4.69 9.17 13.88
CA TYR A 118 -4.63 8.54 15.20
C TYR A 118 -3.94 7.18 15.14
N GLN A 119 -3.32 6.79 16.25
CA GLN A 119 -2.58 5.54 16.40
C GLN A 119 -2.71 4.97 17.82
N GLY A 120 -2.11 3.79 18.02
CA GLY A 120 -2.15 3.05 19.27
C GLY A 120 -3.32 2.06 19.34
N ALA A 121 -3.24 1.10 20.26
CA ALA A 121 -4.20 -0.01 20.35
C ALA A 121 -5.66 0.43 20.56
N LEU A 122 -5.87 1.62 21.16
CA LEU A 122 -7.19 2.20 21.41
C LEU A 122 -7.45 3.49 20.61
N CYS A 123 -6.57 3.84 19.67
CA CYS A 123 -6.67 5.06 18.86
C CYS A 123 -6.79 6.34 19.71
N ASN A 124 -6.13 6.35 20.88
CA ASN A 124 -6.13 7.45 21.83
C ASN A 124 -4.88 8.34 21.68
N GLN A 125 -3.96 8.00 20.78
CA GLN A 125 -2.76 8.78 20.52
C GLN A 125 -2.89 9.47 19.17
N PRO A 126 -2.56 10.77 19.06
CA PRO A 126 -2.37 11.38 17.75
C PRO A 126 -1.19 10.70 17.04
N ALA A 127 -1.39 10.33 15.79
CA ALA A 127 -0.32 9.84 14.94
C ALA A 127 0.57 11.02 14.56
N ALA A 128 1.88 10.89 14.78
CA ALA A 128 2.82 11.86 14.26
C ALA A 128 2.74 11.83 12.72
N PRO A 129 2.81 13.00 12.04
CA PRO A 129 2.91 13.02 10.59
C PRO A 129 4.13 12.18 10.17
N PRO A 130 4.03 11.39 9.09
CA PRO A 130 5.18 10.63 8.60
C PRO A 130 6.31 11.61 8.31
N ASP A 131 7.47 11.41 8.94
CA ASP A 131 8.65 12.22 8.65
C ASP A 131 9.08 11.96 7.19
N PRO A 132 8.92 12.95 6.29
CA PRO A 132 9.23 12.77 4.89
C PRO A 132 10.74 12.55 4.64
N CYS A 133 11.60 12.91 5.60
CA CYS A 133 13.03 12.64 5.53
C CYS A 133 13.40 11.19 5.88
N ARG A 134 12.52 10.44 6.57
CA ARG A 134 12.77 9.03 6.89
C ARG A 134 12.83 8.14 5.65
N LEU A 135 12.17 8.56 4.57
CA LEU A 135 12.11 7.82 3.30
C LEU A 135 13.14 8.30 2.27
N LEU A 136 13.91 9.37 2.57
CA LEU A 136 14.89 9.95 1.65
C LEU A 136 16.32 9.81 2.21
N PRO A 137 17.02 8.70 1.95
CA PRO A 137 18.38 8.48 2.46
C PRO A 137 19.41 9.29 1.67
N CYS A 138 19.76 10.48 2.17
CA CYS A 138 20.86 11.26 1.63
C CYS A 138 22.20 10.59 1.99
N ARG A 139 22.99 10.16 1.00
CA ARG A 139 24.26 9.45 1.22
C ARG A 139 25.32 10.35 1.84
N HIS A 140 25.64 11.45 1.16
CA HIS A 140 26.59 12.46 1.62
C HIS A 140 25.89 13.81 1.73
N GLY A 141 24.82 13.87 2.50
CA GLY A 141 24.04 15.10 2.71
C GLY A 141 23.16 15.03 3.94
N ARG A 142 22.39 16.08 4.17
CA ARG A 142 21.31 16.11 5.15
C ARG A 142 19.97 16.28 4.45
N CYS A 143 18.94 15.60 4.93
CA CYS A 143 17.59 15.83 4.41
C CYS A 143 17.03 17.13 5.02
N ARG A 144 16.40 17.94 4.17
CA ARG A 144 15.66 19.15 4.55
C ARG A 144 14.35 19.23 3.79
N LEU A 145 13.37 19.88 4.41
CA LEU A 145 12.11 20.19 3.74
C LEU A 145 12.26 21.44 2.90
N ALA A 146 11.94 21.33 1.61
CA ALA A 146 11.82 22.48 0.73
C ALA A 146 10.60 23.34 1.14
N PRO A 147 10.50 24.60 0.68
CA PRO A 147 9.38 25.49 1.02
C PRO A 147 7.98 24.93 0.72
N GLY A 148 7.86 23.95 -0.19
CA GLY A 148 6.61 23.23 -0.50
C GLY A 148 6.36 21.95 0.32
N GLY A 149 7.14 21.68 1.37
CA GLY A 149 7.02 20.47 2.21
C GLY A 149 7.60 19.20 1.60
N GLN A 150 8.19 19.26 0.40
CA GLN A 150 8.84 18.11 -0.23
C GLN A 150 10.23 17.87 0.37
N PRO A 151 10.58 16.62 0.74
CA PRO A 151 11.91 16.31 1.26
C PRO A 151 12.95 16.42 0.13
N THR A 152 14.08 17.04 0.42
CA THR A 152 15.21 17.21 -0.50
C THR A 152 16.53 17.00 0.23
N CYS A 153 17.54 16.48 -0.46
CA CYS A 153 18.88 16.37 0.11
C CYS A 153 19.68 17.66 -0.13
N GLU A 154 20.29 18.18 0.92
CA GLU A 154 21.34 19.19 0.86
C GLU A 154 22.69 18.47 0.94
N CYS A 155 23.43 18.46 -0.17
CA CYS A 155 24.69 17.75 -0.27
C CYS A 155 25.82 18.47 0.47
N HIS A 156 26.70 17.70 1.11
CA HIS A 156 27.97 18.20 1.61
C HIS A 156 28.88 18.62 0.45
N SER A 157 29.92 19.40 0.76
CA SER A 157 30.90 19.84 -0.23
C SER A 157 31.53 18.66 -0.96
N GLY A 158 31.62 18.77 -2.29
CA GLY A 158 32.18 17.72 -3.14
C GLY A 158 31.19 16.63 -3.57
N TYR A 159 29.91 16.72 -3.19
CA TYR A 159 28.86 15.79 -3.64
C TYR A 159 27.70 16.51 -4.32
N THR A 160 27.02 15.80 -5.21
CA THR A 160 25.88 16.26 -6.01
C THR A 160 24.90 15.11 -6.28
N GLY A 161 23.83 15.39 -7.00
CA GLY A 161 22.73 14.46 -7.25
C GLY A 161 21.60 14.59 -6.25
N THR A 162 20.44 14.01 -6.56
CA THR A 162 19.22 14.10 -5.72
C THR A 162 19.37 13.41 -4.37
N LEU A 163 20.27 12.42 -4.27
CA LEU A 163 20.59 11.67 -3.06
C LEU A 163 22.01 11.94 -2.53
N CYS A 164 22.73 12.91 -3.12
CA CYS A 164 24.11 13.23 -2.77
C CYS A 164 25.06 12.03 -2.88
N ASP A 165 24.89 11.24 -3.93
CA ASP A 165 25.60 10.01 -4.23
C ASP A 165 26.65 10.17 -5.33
N GLN A 166 26.69 11.33 -5.98
CA GLN A 166 27.64 11.65 -7.06
C GLN A 166 28.75 12.56 -6.53
N GLU A 167 30.00 12.25 -6.82
CA GLU A 167 31.13 13.14 -6.51
C GLU A 167 31.25 14.28 -7.54
N LEU A 168 31.62 15.48 -7.09
CA LEU A 168 31.70 16.67 -7.93
C LEU A 168 32.95 16.68 -8.82
N GLU A 169 34.05 16.08 -8.36
CA GLU A 169 35.32 16.04 -9.09
C GLU A 169 35.56 14.67 -9.72
N CYS A 170 36.01 14.67 -10.98
CA CYS A 170 36.45 13.44 -11.63
C CYS A 170 37.72 12.90 -10.98
N ARG A 171 37.60 11.76 -10.32
CA ARG A 171 38.69 11.09 -9.61
C ARG A 171 38.76 9.61 -10.01
N GLY A 172 39.95 9.04 -9.84
CA GLY A 172 40.22 7.63 -10.12
C GLY A 172 40.55 6.89 -8.84
N GLU A 173 39.72 5.93 -8.46
CA GLU A 173 40.04 5.01 -7.37
C GLU A 173 40.96 3.91 -7.90
N PRO A 174 42.14 3.67 -7.29
CA PRO A 174 43.04 2.61 -7.71
C PRO A 174 42.43 1.25 -7.35
N VAL A 175 42.27 0.39 -8.35
CA VAL A 175 41.78 -0.98 -8.19
C VAL A 175 42.89 -1.96 -8.55
N ARG A 176 43.00 -3.02 -7.74
CA ARG A 176 43.90 -4.13 -7.98
C ARG A 176 43.16 -5.44 -7.74
N ASP A 177 42.69 -6.04 -8.81
CA ASP A 177 41.87 -7.25 -8.76
C ASP A 177 42.11 -8.11 -10.01
N TYR A 178 41.57 -9.31 -10.04
CA TYR A 178 41.73 -10.23 -11.15
C TYR A 178 40.75 -9.92 -12.29
N HIS A 179 41.25 -9.97 -13.52
CA HIS A 179 40.39 -9.76 -14.68
C HIS A 179 39.78 -11.09 -15.12
N GLN A 180 38.45 -11.13 -15.21
CA GLN A 180 37.70 -12.30 -15.66
C GLN A 180 37.15 -12.08 -17.07
N VAL A 181 37.18 -13.15 -17.87
CA VAL A 181 36.58 -13.24 -19.20
C VAL A 181 35.88 -14.59 -19.36
N GLN A 182 34.85 -14.65 -20.19
CA GLN A 182 34.14 -15.87 -20.51
C GLN A 182 34.55 -16.38 -21.90
N ARG A 183 34.99 -17.64 -22.00
CA ARG A 183 35.32 -18.30 -23.26
C ARG A 183 34.51 -19.58 -23.41
N GLY A 184 33.44 -19.51 -24.20
CA GLY A 184 32.43 -20.56 -24.28
C GLY A 184 31.74 -20.74 -22.92
N TYR A 185 31.81 -21.95 -22.36
CA TYR A 185 31.27 -22.26 -21.02
C TYR A 185 32.30 -22.09 -19.89
N ALA A 186 33.57 -21.81 -20.21
CA ALA A 186 34.60 -21.66 -19.20
C ALA A 186 34.71 -20.20 -18.75
N ILE A 187 34.67 -19.98 -17.43
CA ILE A 187 35.08 -18.73 -16.79
C ILE A 187 36.60 -18.78 -16.64
N CYS A 188 37.29 -17.75 -17.11
CA CYS A 188 38.74 -17.64 -17.10
C CYS A 188 39.17 -16.37 -16.38
N GLN A 189 40.21 -16.47 -15.55
CA GLN A 189 40.68 -15.38 -14.70
C GLN A 189 42.19 -15.21 -14.85
N THR A 190 42.68 -13.97 -14.76
CA THR A 190 44.13 -13.73 -14.78
C THR A 190 44.83 -14.44 -13.62
N THR A 191 46.04 -14.96 -13.83
CA THR A 191 46.84 -15.62 -12.77
C THR A 191 47.48 -14.63 -11.80
N ARG A 192 47.51 -13.34 -12.16
CA ARG A 192 47.98 -12.23 -11.32
C ARG A 192 46.95 -11.11 -11.32
N PRO A 193 46.86 -10.32 -10.24
CA PRO A 193 45.96 -9.18 -10.21
C PRO A 193 46.39 -8.10 -11.21
N VAL A 194 45.40 -7.53 -11.88
CA VAL A 194 45.54 -6.41 -12.81
C VAL A 194 45.33 -5.11 -12.04
N ALA A 195 46.14 -4.08 -12.32
CA ALA A 195 46.01 -2.77 -11.68
C ALA A 195 45.42 -1.76 -12.68
N TRP A 196 44.40 -1.01 -12.25
CA TRP A 196 43.77 0.04 -13.04
C TRP A 196 43.14 1.11 -12.16
N VAL A 197 42.55 2.14 -12.76
CA VAL A 197 41.74 3.13 -12.03
C VAL A 197 40.27 3.03 -12.44
N GLN A 198 39.38 2.99 -11.45
CA GLN A 198 37.94 3.11 -11.68
C GLN A 198 37.56 4.59 -11.57
N CYS A 199 36.99 5.14 -12.64
CA CYS A 199 36.64 6.56 -12.70
C CYS A 199 35.27 6.82 -12.10
N ARG A 200 35.18 7.81 -11.23
CA ARG A 200 33.96 8.27 -10.56
C ARG A 200 33.93 9.78 -10.50
N GLY A 201 32.73 10.31 -10.28
CA GLY A 201 32.47 11.75 -10.20
C GLY A 201 32.01 12.36 -11.53
N ALA A 202 31.83 13.67 -11.50
CA ALA A 202 31.31 14.45 -12.62
C ALA A 202 32.36 15.39 -13.21
N CYS A 203 32.07 15.91 -14.40
CA CYS A 203 32.87 16.94 -15.05
C CYS A 203 31.98 18.12 -15.41
N SER A 204 32.15 19.22 -14.68
CA SER A 204 31.53 20.50 -15.00
C SER A 204 32.42 21.23 -16.00
N SER A 205 31.97 21.40 -17.26
CA SER A 205 32.63 22.27 -18.23
C SER A 205 31.71 23.41 -18.62
N ASP A 206 32.27 24.59 -18.90
CA ASP A 206 31.53 25.80 -19.31
C ASP A 206 30.70 25.63 -20.59
N THR A 207 30.89 24.53 -21.35
CA THR A 207 30.23 24.29 -22.66
C THR A 207 29.34 23.04 -22.68
N GLY A 208 29.12 22.38 -21.54
CA GLY A 208 28.28 21.20 -21.42
C GLY A 208 28.74 20.25 -20.32
N ALA A 209 27.85 19.33 -19.90
CA ALA A 209 28.19 18.28 -18.95
C ALA A 209 29.18 17.28 -19.59
N GLY A 210 30.39 17.20 -19.05
CA GLY A 210 31.36 16.18 -19.43
C GLY A 210 31.20 14.90 -18.59
N CYS A 211 31.72 13.79 -19.09
CA CYS A 211 31.77 12.53 -18.36
C CYS A 211 33.16 12.30 -17.78
N CYS A 212 33.21 11.79 -16.55
CA CYS A 212 34.47 11.29 -15.98
C CYS A 212 34.79 9.92 -16.59
N THR A 213 35.87 9.84 -17.35
CA THR A 213 36.23 8.64 -18.13
C THR A 213 37.68 8.23 -17.93
N GLY A 214 37.97 6.97 -18.27
CA GLY A 214 39.32 6.42 -18.22
C GLY A 214 40.21 6.99 -19.31
N LEU A 215 41.31 7.62 -18.91
CA LEU A 215 42.35 8.15 -19.79
C LEU A 215 43.62 7.29 -19.72
N ARG A 216 44.46 7.44 -20.75
CA ARG A 216 45.77 6.78 -20.86
C ARG A 216 45.65 5.26 -20.67
N PRO A 217 44.98 4.54 -21.58
CA PRO A 217 44.89 3.09 -21.49
C PRO A 217 46.29 2.47 -21.50
N ARG A 218 46.50 1.48 -20.63
CA ARG A 218 47.72 0.66 -20.60
C ARG A 218 47.36 -0.76 -21.02
N ARG A 219 48.10 -1.26 -21.99
CA ARG A 219 48.00 -2.63 -22.52
C ARG A 219 49.10 -3.48 -21.94
N ARG A 220 48.75 -4.62 -21.36
CA ARG A 220 49.72 -5.59 -20.80
C ARG A 220 49.22 -7.01 -21.03
N LYS A 221 50.15 -7.92 -21.31
CA LYS A 221 49.83 -9.34 -21.46
C LYS A 221 49.70 -10.01 -20.09
N TYR A 222 48.62 -10.76 -19.90
CA TYR A 222 48.37 -11.55 -18.71
C TYR A 222 48.09 -13.00 -19.10
N ALA A 223 48.59 -13.93 -18.29
CA ALA A 223 48.19 -15.32 -18.38
C ALA A 223 46.85 -15.51 -17.66
N PHE A 224 45.98 -16.34 -18.24
CA PHE A 224 44.67 -16.69 -17.73
C PHE A 224 44.62 -18.18 -17.43
N GLU A 225 43.87 -18.52 -16.39
CA GLU A 225 43.52 -19.88 -16.01
C GLU A 225 41.99 -20.01 -16.01
N CYS A 226 41.50 -21.06 -16.67
CA CYS A 226 40.08 -21.31 -16.85
C CYS A 226 39.59 -22.43 -15.92
N SER A 227 38.30 -22.36 -15.58
CA SER A 227 37.58 -23.40 -14.82
C SER A 227 37.64 -24.81 -15.42
N ASN A 228 37.89 -24.95 -16.73
CA ASN A 228 38.08 -26.22 -17.42
C ASN A 228 39.55 -26.67 -17.52
N GLY A 229 40.47 -25.99 -16.82
CA GLY A 229 41.91 -26.27 -16.83
C GLY A 229 42.69 -25.70 -18.02
N ALA A 230 42.03 -25.05 -18.99
CA ALA A 230 42.72 -24.40 -20.09
C ALA A 230 43.49 -23.15 -19.61
N THR A 231 44.63 -22.87 -20.25
CA THR A 231 45.42 -21.66 -20.00
C THR A 231 45.72 -20.93 -21.30
N PHE A 232 45.70 -19.60 -21.28
CA PHE A 232 46.09 -18.78 -22.43
C PHE A 232 46.70 -17.46 -22.00
N VAL A 233 47.29 -16.72 -22.95
CA VAL A 233 47.83 -15.37 -22.71
C VAL A 233 47.11 -14.39 -23.61
N GLU A 234 46.62 -13.30 -23.04
CA GLU A 234 45.90 -12.25 -23.76
C GLU A 234 46.34 -10.86 -23.27
N GLU A 235 46.21 -9.87 -24.16
CA GLU A 235 46.47 -8.47 -23.82
C GLU A 235 45.24 -7.84 -23.19
N VAL A 236 45.40 -7.33 -21.97
CA VAL A 236 44.35 -6.65 -21.23
C VAL A 236 44.60 -5.15 -21.29
N GLU A 237 43.62 -4.40 -21.77
CA GLU A 237 43.63 -2.94 -21.77
C GLU A 237 42.86 -2.40 -20.56
N LYS A 238 43.51 -1.56 -19.75
CA LYS A 238 42.87 -0.88 -18.62
C LYS A 238 43.31 0.57 -18.49
N PRO A 239 42.43 1.48 -18.03
CA PRO A 239 42.78 2.88 -17.83
C PRO A 239 43.79 3.05 -16.69
N SER A 240 44.72 4.00 -16.85
CA SER A 240 45.72 4.31 -15.81
C SER A 240 45.51 5.66 -15.13
N LYS A 241 44.66 6.53 -15.69
CA LYS A 241 44.22 7.79 -15.09
C LYS A 241 42.74 8.03 -15.41
N CYS A 242 42.10 8.91 -14.67
CA CYS A 242 40.75 9.39 -14.98
C CYS A 242 40.82 10.87 -15.38
N GLY A 243 39.87 11.31 -16.18
CA GLY A 243 39.72 12.71 -16.51
C GLY A 243 38.44 12.99 -17.29
N CYS A 244 38.22 14.27 -17.55
CA CYS A 244 37.01 14.75 -18.20
C CYS A 244 37.09 14.62 -19.71
N SER A 245 36.05 14.08 -20.31
CA SER A 245 35.86 14.02 -21.75
C SER A 245 34.39 14.27 -22.10
N GLN A 246 34.09 14.48 -23.38
CA GLN A 246 32.72 14.55 -23.85
C GLN A 246 32.05 13.17 -23.71
N CYS A 247 30.85 13.16 -23.16
CA CYS A 247 30.03 11.95 -23.14
C CYS A 247 29.69 11.56 -24.59
N LEU A 248 29.86 10.27 -24.91
CA LEU A 248 29.40 9.67 -26.16
C LEU A 248 27.92 9.28 -26.06
#